data_AF-A0A971X783-F1
#
_entry.id   AF-A0A971X783-F1
#
_cell.length_a   1.000
_cell.length_b   1.000
_cell.length_c   1.000
_cell.angle_alpha   90.00
_cell.angle_beta   90.00
_cell.angle_gamma   90.00
#
_symmetry.space_group_name_H-M   'P 1'
#
loop_
_entity.id
_entity.type
_entity.pdbx_description
1 polymer ?
#
loop_
_entity_poly.entity_id
_entity_poly.type
_entity_poly.pdbx_seq_one_letter_code
_entity_poly.pdbx_strand_id
1 'polypeptide(L)'
;MIEKIRKRDGSVEKFIPEKISSAIFKAAVACGGKDFKTAQRLCDEVIALAEEKYHNQIPEVEQIQDLVEYVLIENGHAQTAKAYILYREKRSGAREINSFINETIKMFSDYLGDKDWQIQENANTQKSVNGLNNYIREAFTKKYWLYEVYPPEVRKAHENGDCHIHDLGFFGAYCAGWDIRQILMDGFGGVPGKVESKPPKHLRSLLGQLVNSTFSTQGETAGAQAWSSFDTYCAPFIRYDNLSYEQVKQCIQEFIFNINVPTRVGFQCPFSNLTFDIKVPETLKDEPVISGGQFTNDKYGDFQEEMNIFNKAFCEVMLEGDSKGRVFTFPIPTINITKDFDWDSPAVESFMKITCKYGIPYFANYINSDLSPEDAVSMCCRLRLDIGQLRKRGGGLFGSNPLTGSIGVFTINLPRIGYLSNTKEEFKKHLYDVACIGRTSLEIKRKVIEQQSEKGLYPYST
;
A
#
# COMPACT_ATOMS: atom_id res chain seq x y z
N MET A 1 -45.46 -27.67 6.52
CA MET A 1 -45.76 -26.35 5.91
C MET A 1 -44.65 -25.39 6.25
N ILE A 2 -44.07 -24.69 5.27
CA ILE A 2 -43.04 -23.66 5.54
C ILE A 2 -43.71 -22.43 6.18
N GLU A 3 -43.40 -22.17 7.44
CA GLU A 3 -43.98 -21.03 8.18
C GLU A 3 -43.08 -19.79 8.20
N LYS A 4 -41.77 -19.98 8.01
CA LYS A 4 -40.75 -18.96 8.20
C LYS A 4 -39.76 -18.96 7.04
N ILE A 5 -39.19 -17.80 6.75
CA ILE A 5 -38.16 -17.60 5.73
C ILE A 5 -37.04 -16.72 6.28
N ARG A 6 -35.78 -17.07 5.98
CA ARG A 6 -34.62 -16.27 6.37
C ARG A 6 -34.26 -15.30 5.26
N LYS A 7 -34.23 -14.01 5.59
CA LYS A 7 -33.79 -12.92 4.70
C LYS A 7 -32.26 -12.89 4.60
N ARG A 8 -31.76 -12.16 3.60
CA ARG A 8 -30.32 -11.96 3.36
C ARG A 8 -29.60 -11.24 4.52
N ASP A 9 -30.32 -10.45 5.33
CA ASP A 9 -29.79 -9.78 6.53
C ASP A 9 -29.79 -10.67 7.79
N GLY A 10 -30.17 -11.96 7.64
CA GLY A 10 -30.27 -12.92 8.73
C GLY A 10 -31.59 -12.88 9.50
N SER A 11 -32.47 -11.90 9.24
CA SER A 11 -33.78 -11.82 9.89
C SER A 11 -34.71 -12.95 9.45
N VAL A 12 -35.59 -13.40 10.36
CA VAL A 12 -36.56 -14.47 10.09
C VAL A 12 -37.96 -13.87 10.07
N GLU A 13 -38.62 -13.93 8.92
CA GLU A 13 -39.98 -13.44 8.72
C GLU A 13 -40.97 -14.60 8.49
N LYS A 14 -42.26 -14.31 8.63
CA LYS A 14 -43.33 -15.22 8.21
C LYS A 14 -43.26 -15.45 6.69
N PHE A 15 -43.37 -16.71 6.28
CA PHE A 15 -43.47 -17.08 4.87
C PHE A 15 -44.84 -16.68 4.31
N ILE A 16 -44.86 -16.00 3.16
CA ILE A 16 -46.07 -15.45 2.53
C ILE A 16 -46.08 -15.93 1.06
N PRO A 17 -46.82 -17.01 0.73
CA PRO A 17 -46.96 -17.56 -0.62
C PRO A 17 -47.32 -16.53 -1.69
N GLU A 18 -48.16 -15.56 -1.35
CA GLU A 18 -48.67 -14.53 -2.26
C GLU A 18 -47.56 -13.64 -2.82
N LYS A 19 -46.42 -13.53 -2.10
CA LYS A 19 -45.25 -12.80 -2.61
C LYS A 19 -44.59 -13.54 -3.78
N ILE A 20 -44.63 -14.87 -3.78
CA ILE A 20 -44.06 -15.71 -4.85
C ILE A 20 -44.97 -15.67 -6.08
N SER A 21 -46.27 -15.92 -5.91
CA SER A 21 -47.24 -15.85 -7.02
C SER A 21 -47.28 -14.46 -7.67
N SER A 22 -47.21 -13.39 -6.87
CA SER A 22 -47.11 -12.02 -7.38
C SER A 22 -45.81 -11.78 -8.17
N ALA A 23 -44.68 -12.33 -7.72
CA ALA A 23 -43.40 -12.19 -8.41
C ALA A 23 -43.38 -12.95 -9.75
N ILE A 24 -43.89 -14.19 -9.76
CA ILE A 24 -44.07 -14.98 -10.98
C ILE A 24 -45.00 -14.25 -11.96
N PHE A 25 -46.12 -13.73 -11.46
CA PHE A 25 -47.08 -13.00 -12.30
C PHE A 25 -46.48 -11.73 -12.90
N LYS A 26 -45.71 -10.95 -12.12
CA LYS A 26 -45.02 -9.76 -12.65
C LYS A 26 -44.01 -10.11 -13.75
N ALA A 27 -43.28 -11.21 -13.60
CA ALA A 27 -42.39 -11.71 -14.64
C ALA A 27 -43.19 -12.15 -15.88
N ALA A 28 -44.32 -12.85 -15.69
CA ALA A 28 -45.18 -13.27 -16.78
C ALA A 28 -45.78 -12.09 -17.55
N VAL A 29 -46.24 -11.04 -16.85
CA VAL A 29 -46.76 -9.80 -17.45
C VAL A 29 -45.70 -9.08 -18.26
N ALA A 30 -44.44 -9.04 -17.80
CA ALA A 30 -43.33 -8.47 -18.55
C ALA A 30 -43.05 -9.23 -19.87
N CYS A 31 -43.45 -10.49 -19.96
CA CYS A 31 -43.40 -11.32 -21.17
C CYS A 31 -44.72 -11.36 -21.96
N GLY A 32 -45.73 -10.56 -21.58
CA GLY A 32 -47.03 -10.49 -22.26
C GLY A 32 -48.11 -11.44 -21.73
N GLY A 33 -47.83 -12.20 -20.66
CA GLY A 33 -48.79 -13.06 -19.97
C GLY A 33 -49.82 -12.29 -19.15
N LYS A 34 -51.03 -12.86 -18.99
CA LYS A 34 -52.14 -12.23 -18.25
C LYS A 34 -52.82 -13.17 -17.24
N ASP A 35 -52.39 -14.42 -17.17
CA ASP A 35 -53.05 -15.42 -16.35
C ASP A 35 -52.42 -15.53 -14.95
N PHE A 36 -53.11 -14.96 -13.97
CA PHE A 36 -52.72 -15.05 -12.57
C PHE A 36 -52.93 -16.46 -11.99
N LYS A 37 -53.89 -17.24 -12.50
CA LYS A 37 -54.16 -18.60 -11.98
C LYS A 37 -52.99 -19.54 -12.25
N THR A 38 -52.37 -19.42 -13.43
CA THR A 38 -51.15 -20.17 -13.75
C THR A 38 -49.98 -19.77 -12.82
N ALA A 39 -49.82 -18.48 -12.49
CA ALA A 39 -48.80 -18.04 -11.55
C ALA A 39 -49.02 -18.60 -10.12
N GLN A 40 -50.28 -18.76 -9.71
CA GLN A 40 -50.63 -19.38 -8.43
C GLN A 40 -50.34 -20.89 -8.43
N ARG A 41 -50.71 -21.60 -9.50
CA ARG A 41 -50.39 -23.03 -9.66
C ARG A 41 -48.88 -23.30 -9.58
N LEU A 42 -48.07 -22.49 -10.27
CA LEU A 42 -46.61 -22.60 -10.24
C LEU A 42 -46.04 -22.26 -8.86
N CYS A 43 -46.66 -21.32 -8.14
CA CYS A 43 -46.30 -21.02 -6.76
C CYS A 43 -46.55 -22.22 -5.83
N ASP A 44 -47.68 -22.92 -5.98
CA ASP A 44 -47.99 -24.11 -5.18
C ASP A 44 -46.97 -25.23 -5.42
N GLU A 45 -46.50 -25.38 -6.66
CA GLU A 45 -45.45 -26.33 -7.03
C GLU A 45 -44.08 -25.96 -6.42
N VAL A 46 -43.72 -24.67 -6.43
CA VAL A 46 -42.52 -24.17 -5.73
C VAL A 46 -42.58 -24.46 -4.23
N ILE A 47 -43.76 -24.30 -3.61
CA ILE A 47 -43.94 -24.54 -2.19
C ILE A 47 -43.82 -26.04 -1.89
N ALA A 48 -44.43 -26.90 -2.69
CA ALA A 48 -44.33 -28.34 -2.52
C ALA A 48 -42.86 -28.81 -2.59
N LEU A 49 -42.10 -28.33 -3.58
CA LEU A 49 -40.67 -28.64 -3.71
C LEU A 49 -39.84 -28.07 -2.56
N ALA A 50 -40.17 -26.86 -2.09
CA ALA A 50 -39.48 -26.27 -0.95
C ALA A 50 -39.75 -27.07 0.34
N GLU A 51 -40.98 -27.56 0.53
CA GLU A 51 -41.37 -28.37 1.70
C GLU A 51 -40.66 -29.72 1.71
N GLU A 52 -40.52 -30.36 0.55
CA GLU A 52 -39.76 -31.61 0.41
C GLU A 52 -38.27 -31.39 0.69
N LYS A 53 -37.68 -30.35 0.10
CA LYS A 53 -36.24 -30.10 0.15
C LYS A 53 -35.74 -29.54 1.48
N TYR A 54 -36.57 -28.77 2.19
CA TYR A 54 -36.18 -28.05 3.41
C TYR A 54 -36.99 -28.49 4.64
N HIS A 55 -37.41 -29.75 4.68
CA HIS A 55 -38.41 -30.30 5.60
C HIS A 55 -38.25 -29.95 7.10
N ASN A 56 -37.05 -29.59 7.56
CA ASN A 56 -36.75 -29.14 8.94
C ASN A 56 -35.81 -27.91 9.02
N GLN A 57 -35.67 -27.15 7.93
CA GLN A 57 -34.81 -25.97 7.88
C GLN A 57 -35.62 -24.74 7.46
N ILE A 58 -35.22 -23.57 7.97
CA ILE A 58 -35.79 -22.31 7.50
C ILE A 58 -35.11 -21.98 6.16
N PRO A 59 -35.81 -22.04 5.02
CA PRO A 59 -35.20 -21.77 3.74
C PRO A 59 -34.77 -20.29 3.65
N GLU A 60 -33.69 -20.06 2.93
CA GLU A 60 -33.23 -18.71 2.60
C GLU A 60 -33.98 -18.16 1.39
N VAL A 61 -34.09 -16.84 1.30
CA VAL A 61 -34.77 -16.18 0.17
C VAL A 61 -34.19 -16.62 -1.19
N GLU A 62 -32.87 -16.80 -1.29
CA GLU A 62 -32.24 -17.24 -2.55
C GLU A 62 -32.65 -18.66 -2.94
N GLN A 63 -32.72 -19.56 -1.95
CA GLN A 63 -33.10 -20.95 -2.17
C GLN A 63 -34.53 -21.06 -2.73
N ILE A 64 -35.45 -20.23 -2.25
CA ILE A 64 -36.81 -20.15 -2.79
C ILE A 64 -36.82 -19.53 -4.19
N GLN A 65 -35.99 -18.52 -4.46
CA GLN A 65 -35.87 -17.91 -5.78
C GLN A 65 -35.33 -18.89 -6.83
N ASP A 66 -34.32 -19.70 -6.46
CA ASP A 66 -33.77 -20.73 -7.33
C ASP A 66 -34.81 -21.82 -7.65
N LEU A 67 -35.67 -22.18 -6.69
CA LEU A 67 -36.80 -23.07 -6.94
C LEU A 67 -37.85 -22.46 -7.88
N VAL A 68 -38.10 -21.16 -7.80
CA VAL A 68 -39.00 -20.47 -8.75
C VAL A 68 -38.45 -20.53 -10.17
N GLU A 69 -37.14 -20.33 -10.35
CA GLU A 69 -36.47 -20.44 -11.64
C GLU A 69 -36.57 -21.86 -12.21
N TYR A 70 -36.29 -22.87 -11.37
CA TYR A 70 -36.42 -24.28 -11.73
C TYR A 70 -37.84 -24.63 -12.19
N VAL A 71 -38.87 -24.30 -11.39
CA VAL A 71 -40.28 -24.61 -11.72
C VAL A 71 -40.74 -23.90 -13.00
N LEU A 72 -40.30 -22.66 -13.23
CA LEU A 72 -40.63 -21.94 -14.46
C LEU A 72 -40.01 -22.58 -15.71
N ILE A 73 -38.79 -23.13 -15.60
CA ILE A 73 -38.13 -23.82 -16.72
C ILE A 73 -38.80 -25.16 -16.99
N GLU A 74 -39.01 -25.98 -15.97
CA GLU A 74 -39.62 -27.32 -16.10
C GLU A 74 -41.05 -27.27 -16.65
N ASN A 75 -41.82 -26.24 -16.30
CA ASN A 75 -43.17 -26.03 -16.85
C ASN A 75 -43.19 -25.34 -18.23
N GLY A 76 -42.04 -25.20 -18.91
CA GLY A 76 -41.96 -24.65 -20.27
C GLY A 76 -42.09 -23.12 -20.36
N HIS A 77 -41.99 -22.40 -19.24
CA HIS A 77 -42.07 -20.94 -19.17
C HIS A 77 -40.68 -20.26 -19.20
N ALA A 78 -39.80 -20.73 -20.08
CA ALA A 78 -38.40 -20.28 -20.18
C ALA A 78 -38.25 -18.75 -20.38
N GLN A 79 -39.15 -18.12 -21.15
CA GLN A 79 -39.14 -16.66 -21.33
C GLN A 79 -39.46 -15.91 -20.02
N THR A 80 -40.45 -16.40 -19.26
CA THR A 80 -40.81 -15.85 -17.95
C THR A 80 -39.71 -16.08 -16.92
N ALA A 81 -39.06 -17.26 -16.93
CA ALA A 81 -37.89 -17.55 -16.10
C ALA A 81 -36.76 -16.54 -16.36
N LYS A 82 -36.44 -16.28 -17.64
CA LYS A 82 -35.42 -15.27 -18.02
C LYS A 82 -35.78 -13.86 -17.52
N ALA A 83 -37.03 -13.43 -17.66
CA ALA A 83 -37.48 -12.14 -17.16
C ALA A 83 -37.42 -12.05 -15.62
N TYR A 84 -37.74 -13.14 -14.94
CA TYR A 84 -37.62 -13.26 -13.48
C TYR A 84 -36.16 -13.14 -13.01
N ILE A 85 -35.23 -13.87 -13.65
CA ILE A 85 -33.78 -13.82 -13.39
C ILE A 85 -33.24 -12.39 -13.57
N LEU A 86 -33.53 -11.76 -14.72
CA LEU A 86 -33.08 -10.39 -15.01
C LEU A 86 -33.64 -9.36 -14.03
N TYR A 87 -34.88 -9.53 -13.57
CA TYR A 87 -35.48 -8.66 -12.57
C TYR A 87 -34.85 -8.85 -11.17
N ARG A 88 -34.54 -10.10 -10.79
CA ARG A 88 -33.80 -10.43 -9.56
C ARG A 88 -32.41 -9.79 -9.58
N GLU A 89 -31.69 -9.90 -10.68
CA GLU A 89 -30.37 -9.30 -10.89
C GLU A 89 -30.43 -7.77 -10.80
N LYS A 90 -31.37 -7.12 -11.51
CA LYS A 90 -31.59 -5.67 -11.44
C LYS A 90 -31.95 -5.18 -10.04
N ARG A 91 -32.75 -5.94 -9.28
CA ARG A 91 -33.07 -5.63 -7.87
C ARG A 91 -31.94 -5.96 -6.90
N SER A 92 -31.06 -6.91 -7.21
CA SER A 92 -29.85 -7.15 -6.42
C SER A 92 -28.92 -5.96 -6.60
N GLY A 93 -28.63 -5.56 -7.84
CA GLY A 93 -27.80 -4.39 -8.15
C GLY A 93 -28.34 -3.09 -7.54
N ALA A 94 -29.65 -2.80 -7.65
CA ALA A 94 -30.22 -1.61 -7.01
C ALA A 94 -30.16 -1.62 -5.47
N ARG A 95 -30.18 -2.81 -4.84
CA ARG A 95 -30.06 -2.95 -3.38
C ARG A 95 -28.61 -2.84 -2.93
N GLU A 96 -27.68 -3.39 -3.68
CA GLU A 96 -26.24 -3.23 -3.46
C GLU A 96 -25.84 -1.75 -3.56
N ILE A 97 -26.34 -1.02 -4.56
CA ILE A 97 -26.15 0.43 -4.69
C ILE A 97 -26.68 1.19 -3.47
N ASN A 98 -27.91 0.89 -3.01
CA ASN A 98 -28.48 1.54 -1.83
C ASN A 98 -27.73 1.18 -0.53
N SER A 99 -27.27 -0.08 -0.40
CA SER A 99 -26.43 -0.50 0.72
C SER A 99 -25.12 0.28 0.74
N PHE A 100 -24.47 0.42 -0.41
CA PHE A 100 -23.22 1.14 -0.57
C PHE A 100 -23.36 2.64 -0.24
N ILE A 101 -24.44 3.28 -0.68
CA ILE A 101 -24.75 4.68 -0.34
C ILE A 101 -24.93 4.84 1.18
N ASN A 102 -25.70 3.95 1.81
CA ASN A 102 -25.92 3.98 3.26
C ASN A 102 -24.63 3.72 4.04
N GLU A 103 -23.79 2.78 3.61
CA GLU A 103 -22.46 2.55 4.18
C GLU A 103 -21.58 3.79 4.06
N THR A 104 -21.59 4.46 2.91
CA THR A 104 -20.84 5.70 2.69
C THR A 104 -21.27 6.79 3.67
N ILE A 105 -22.58 7.06 3.77
CA ILE A 105 -23.13 8.07 4.70
C ILE A 105 -22.78 7.73 6.15
N LYS A 106 -22.84 6.44 6.50
CA LYS A 106 -22.45 5.95 7.81
C LYS A 106 -20.97 6.22 8.09
N MET A 107 -20.07 5.95 7.15
CA MET A 107 -18.64 6.25 7.30
C MET A 107 -18.36 7.74 7.57
N PHE A 108 -19.04 8.65 6.86
CA PHE A 108 -18.96 10.09 7.16
C PHE A 108 -19.44 10.39 8.58
N SER A 109 -20.57 9.83 8.97
CA SER A 109 -21.19 10.05 10.29
C SER A 109 -20.32 9.50 11.42
N ASP A 110 -19.71 8.32 11.23
CA ASP A 110 -18.86 7.65 12.19
C ASP A 110 -17.53 8.40 12.36
N TYR A 111 -16.93 8.88 11.26
CA TYR A 111 -15.72 9.71 11.30
C TYR A 111 -15.97 11.06 11.98
N LEU A 112 -17.05 11.76 11.61
CA LEU A 112 -17.39 13.05 12.21
C LEU A 112 -17.77 12.90 13.70
N GLY A 113 -18.39 11.78 14.07
CA GLY A 113 -18.81 11.48 15.44
C GLY A 113 -17.77 10.76 16.31
N ASP A 114 -16.55 10.50 15.84
CA ASP A 114 -15.49 9.76 16.54
C ASP A 114 -15.93 8.36 17.02
N LYS A 115 -16.76 7.67 16.23
CA LYS A 115 -17.39 6.39 16.61
C LYS A 115 -16.67 5.15 16.10
N ASP A 116 -15.67 5.32 15.23
CA ASP A 116 -14.89 4.22 14.66
C ASP A 116 -13.44 4.22 15.18
N TRP A 117 -12.98 3.08 15.68
CA TRP A 117 -11.62 2.91 16.17
C TRP A 117 -10.59 2.99 15.04
N GLN A 118 -10.98 2.70 13.79
CA GLN A 118 -10.10 2.81 12.62
C GLN A 118 -9.60 4.24 12.39
N ILE A 119 -10.31 5.25 12.91
CA ILE A 119 -9.87 6.65 12.92
C ILE A 119 -8.54 6.81 13.70
N GLN A 120 -8.27 5.93 14.66
CA GLN A 120 -7.07 5.94 15.50
C GLN A 120 -6.02 4.90 15.06
N GLU A 121 -6.25 4.11 14.01
CA GLU A 121 -5.31 3.07 13.57
C GLU A 121 -3.99 3.67 13.06
N ASN A 122 -4.06 4.81 12.35
CA ASN A 122 -2.88 5.47 11.82
C ASN A 122 -2.40 6.59 12.75
N ALA A 123 -1.36 6.29 13.55
CA ALA A 123 -0.74 7.23 14.49
C ALA A 123 -0.16 8.50 13.83
N ASN A 124 0.10 8.48 12.52
CA ASN A 124 0.57 9.64 11.77
C ASN A 124 -0.56 10.55 11.29
N THR A 125 -1.83 10.16 11.44
CA THR A 125 -2.99 11.00 11.09
C THR A 125 -3.61 11.68 12.31
N GLN A 126 -4.15 12.88 12.09
CA GLN A 126 -5.09 13.53 13.00
C GLN A 126 -6.42 13.75 12.31
N LYS A 127 -7.50 13.85 13.10
CA LYS A 127 -8.83 14.15 12.62
C LYS A 127 -8.81 15.44 11.79
N SER A 128 -9.12 15.31 10.51
CA SER A 128 -9.09 16.42 9.55
C SER A 128 -9.91 16.06 8.32
N VAL A 129 -10.19 17.04 7.47
CA VAL A 129 -10.88 16.80 6.19
C VAL A 129 -10.07 15.82 5.31
N ASN A 130 -8.74 15.93 5.32
CA ASN A 130 -7.91 15.00 4.55
C ASN A 130 -7.84 13.61 5.18
N GLY A 131 -7.82 13.52 6.52
CA GLY A 131 -7.96 12.25 7.22
C GLY A 131 -9.28 11.54 6.87
N LEU A 132 -10.38 12.28 6.77
CA LEU A 132 -11.68 11.76 6.31
C LEU A 132 -11.62 11.25 4.88
N ASN A 133 -11.05 12.04 3.96
CA ASN A 133 -10.89 11.65 2.56
C ASN A 133 -10.06 10.36 2.42
N ASN A 134 -8.95 10.25 3.17
CA ASN A 134 -8.11 9.07 3.18
C ASN A 134 -8.84 7.85 3.75
N TYR A 135 -9.53 8.00 4.89
CA TYR A 135 -10.31 6.93 5.51
C TYR A 135 -11.35 6.35 4.55
N ILE A 136 -12.09 7.22 3.84
CA ILE A 136 -13.08 6.82 2.86
C ILE A 136 -12.41 6.12 1.66
N ARG A 137 -11.37 6.74 1.09
CA ARG A 137 -10.60 6.19 -0.03
C ARG A 137 -10.07 4.80 0.30
N GLU A 138 -9.49 4.63 1.48
CA GLU A 138 -8.84 3.38 1.89
C GLU A 138 -9.86 2.25 2.03
N ALA A 139 -11.04 2.52 2.62
CA ALA A 139 -12.08 1.51 2.71
C ALA A 139 -12.56 1.04 1.33
N PHE A 140 -12.79 1.96 0.39
CA PHE A 140 -13.24 1.61 -0.96
C PHE A 140 -12.16 0.93 -1.78
N THR A 141 -10.91 1.40 -1.68
CA THR A 141 -9.77 0.77 -2.35
C THR A 141 -9.56 -0.66 -1.85
N LYS A 142 -9.71 -0.88 -0.55
CA LYS A 142 -9.67 -2.22 0.06
C LYS A 142 -10.75 -3.12 -0.49
N LYS A 143 -12.00 -2.64 -0.59
CA LYS A 143 -13.10 -3.41 -1.19
C LYS A 143 -12.83 -3.72 -2.66
N TYR A 144 -12.34 -2.76 -3.44
CA TYR A 144 -12.00 -2.99 -4.85
C TYR A 144 -10.94 -4.10 -5.00
N TRP A 145 -9.85 -4.05 -4.24
CA TRP A 145 -8.86 -5.13 -4.22
C TRP A 145 -9.49 -6.49 -3.89
N LEU A 146 -10.28 -6.56 -2.82
CA LEU A 146 -10.81 -7.82 -2.31
C LEU A 146 -11.91 -8.43 -3.18
N TYR A 147 -12.77 -7.61 -3.79
CA TYR A 147 -13.97 -8.08 -4.48
C TYR A 147 -13.82 -8.11 -6.00
N GLU A 148 -13.04 -7.20 -6.58
CA GLU A 148 -12.88 -7.09 -8.03
C GLU A 148 -11.54 -7.66 -8.52
N VAL A 149 -10.45 -7.45 -7.77
CA VAL A 149 -9.11 -7.83 -8.23
C VAL A 149 -8.71 -9.23 -7.76
N TYR A 150 -8.92 -9.52 -6.49
CA TYR A 150 -8.50 -10.80 -5.91
C TYR A 150 -9.57 -11.88 -6.08
N PRO A 151 -9.15 -13.13 -6.32
CA PRO A 151 -10.07 -14.24 -6.38
C PRO A 151 -10.62 -14.57 -4.97
N PRO A 152 -11.77 -15.25 -4.88
CA PRO A 152 -12.46 -15.49 -3.61
C PRO A 152 -11.61 -16.14 -2.52
N GLU A 153 -10.67 -17.02 -2.86
CA GLU A 153 -9.77 -17.68 -1.91
C GLU A 153 -8.81 -16.71 -1.21
N VAL A 154 -8.26 -15.73 -1.94
CA VAL A 154 -7.39 -14.70 -1.38
C VAL A 154 -8.20 -13.77 -0.48
N ARG A 155 -9.38 -13.33 -0.95
CA ARG A 155 -10.29 -12.51 -0.16
C ARG A 155 -10.67 -13.19 1.15
N LYS A 156 -11.16 -14.43 1.07
CA LYS A 156 -11.63 -15.18 2.25
C LYS A 156 -10.51 -15.40 3.25
N ALA A 157 -9.29 -15.71 2.80
CA ALA A 157 -8.15 -15.89 3.70
C ALA A 157 -7.82 -14.61 4.49
N HIS A 158 -7.99 -13.43 3.88
CA HIS A 158 -7.84 -12.15 4.57
C HIS A 158 -9.01 -11.89 5.54
N GLU A 159 -10.24 -12.02 5.07
CA GLU A 159 -11.46 -11.76 5.87
C GLU A 159 -11.60 -12.69 7.08
N ASN A 160 -11.15 -13.95 6.95
CA ASN A 160 -11.17 -14.94 8.03
C ASN A 160 -9.99 -14.81 9.01
N GLY A 161 -9.03 -13.93 8.72
CA GLY A 161 -7.81 -13.75 9.53
C GLY A 161 -6.80 -14.89 9.42
N ASP A 162 -6.87 -15.72 8.37
CA ASP A 162 -5.83 -16.72 8.04
C ASP A 162 -4.52 -16.03 7.65
N CYS A 163 -4.64 -14.83 7.08
CA CYS A 163 -3.54 -13.95 6.71
C CYS A 163 -3.92 -12.48 6.85
N HIS A 164 -2.93 -11.61 6.75
CA HIS A 164 -3.12 -10.17 6.61
C HIS A 164 -2.42 -9.69 5.33
N ILE A 165 -3.20 -9.08 4.44
CA ILE A 165 -2.70 -8.43 3.22
C ILE A 165 -2.57 -6.95 3.58
N HIS A 166 -1.34 -6.45 3.57
CA HIS A 166 -1.04 -5.10 4.01
C HIS A 166 -1.43 -4.07 2.94
N ASP A 167 -1.71 -2.84 3.41
CA ASP A 167 -1.88 -1.65 2.57
C ASP A 167 -2.96 -1.76 1.48
N LEU A 168 -4.01 -2.54 1.73
CA LEU A 168 -5.16 -2.65 0.82
C LEU A 168 -5.90 -1.32 0.63
N GLY A 169 -5.67 -0.33 1.49
CA GLY A 169 -6.19 1.02 1.33
C GLY A 169 -5.53 1.83 0.21
N PHE A 170 -4.45 1.32 -0.38
CA PHE A 170 -3.69 2.00 -1.42
C PHE A 170 -3.64 1.17 -2.71
N PHE A 171 -3.80 1.83 -3.86
CA PHE A 171 -3.78 1.19 -5.18
C PHE A 171 -2.41 1.37 -5.85
N GLY A 172 -1.41 0.65 -5.34
CA GLY A 172 -0.03 0.75 -5.83
C GLY A 172 0.92 -0.20 -5.11
N ALA A 173 2.21 -0.04 -5.40
CA ALA A 173 3.28 -0.81 -4.75
C ALA A 173 3.39 -0.44 -3.27
N TYR A 174 4.05 -1.30 -2.49
CA TYR A 174 4.26 -1.04 -1.08
C TYR A 174 5.30 0.05 -0.88
N CYS A 175 6.57 -0.19 -1.20
CA CYS A 175 7.64 0.78 -0.96
C CYS A 175 8.64 0.79 -2.12
N ALA A 176 9.39 1.89 -2.21
CA ALA A 176 10.38 2.10 -3.24
C ALA A 176 11.62 2.83 -2.69
N GLY A 177 12.76 2.53 -3.28
CA GLY A 177 13.98 3.30 -3.15
C GLY A 177 14.27 4.00 -4.47
N TRP A 178 14.88 5.16 -4.34
CA TRP A 178 15.05 6.09 -5.43
C TRP A 178 16.52 6.42 -5.62
N ASP A 179 16.90 6.69 -6.86
CA ASP A 179 18.26 7.04 -7.21
C ASP A 179 18.48 8.55 -7.21
N ILE A 180 19.34 9.04 -6.32
CA ILE A 180 19.73 10.46 -6.31
C ILE A 180 20.44 10.83 -7.61
N ARG A 181 21.14 9.91 -8.29
CA ARG A 181 21.81 10.17 -9.57
C ARG A 181 20.81 10.61 -10.64
N GLN A 182 19.59 10.08 -10.64
CA GLN A 182 18.56 10.48 -11.59
C GLN A 182 18.21 11.97 -11.41
N ILE A 183 18.02 12.42 -10.17
CA ILE A 183 17.79 13.84 -9.87
C ILE A 183 19.01 14.70 -10.23
N LEU A 184 20.23 14.21 -9.99
CA LEU A 184 21.46 14.92 -10.34
C LEU A 184 21.70 15.04 -11.85
N MET A 185 21.23 14.06 -12.64
CA MET A 185 21.40 14.00 -14.09
C MET A 185 20.28 14.71 -14.86
N ASP A 186 19.03 14.47 -14.45
CA ASP A 186 17.84 14.86 -15.21
C ASP A 186 17.07 16.02 -14.55
N GLY A 187 17.25 16.20 -13.23
CA GLY A 187 16.40 17.05 -12.40
C GLY A 187 15.09 16.34 -12.02
N PHE A 188 14.21 17.05 -11.32
CA PHE A 188 12.86 16.54 -11.01
C PHE A 188 11.85 16.95 -12.09
N GLY A 189 11.18 15.99 -12.73
CA GLY A 189 10.24 16.24 -13.83
C GLY A 189 9.78 14.95 -14.51
N GLY A 190 9.38 15.04 -15.79
CA GLY A 190 9.02 13.88 -16.62
C GLY A 190 7.52 13.66 -16.83
N VAL A 191 6.66 14.50 -16.22
CA VAL A 191 5.21 14.34 -16.29
C VAL A 191 4.57 15.41 -17.18
N PRO A 192 3.92 15.04 -18.30
CA PRO A 192 3.31 15.99 -19.22
C PRO A 192 2.36 16.97 -18.54
N GLY A 193 2.54 18.26 -18.80
CA GLY A 193 1.71 19.34 -18.25
C GLY A 193 1.98 19.66 -16.78
N LYS A 194 3.04 19.12 -16.18
CA LYS A 194 3.52 19.49 -14.84
C LYS A 194 4.80 20.33 -14.94
N VAL A 195 5.09 21.05 -13.86
CA VAL A 195 6.33 21.84 -13.77
C VAL A 195 7.50 20.89 -13.61
N GLU A 196 8.57 21.17 -14.35
CA GLU A 196 9.81 20.41 -14.32
C GLU A 196 10.96 21.33 -13.91
N SER A 197 11.97 20.72 -13.30
CA SER A 197 13.20 21.40 -12.86
C SER A 197 14.38 20.85 -13.63
N LYS A 198 15.34 21.73 -13.94
CA LYS A 198 16.64 21.32 -14.47
C LYS A 198 17.46 20.65 -13.37
N PRO A 199 18.49 19.87 -13.74
CA PRO A 199 19.44 19.29 -12.78
C PRO A 199 19.99 20.33 -11.78
N PRO A 200 20.09 19.99 -10.49
CA PRO A 200 20.50 20.92 -9.46
C PRO A 200 21.99 21.27 -9.61
N LYS A 201 22.32 22.54 -9.34
CA LYS A 201 23.69 23.07 -9.34
C LYS A 201 24.20 23.49 -7.97
N HIS A 202 23.30 23.55 -6.98
CA HIS A 202 23.59 24.02 -5.63
C HIS A 202 22.96 23.07 -4.61
N LEU A 203 23.56 22.99 -3.41
CA LEU A 203 23.09 22.08 -2.34
C LEU A 203 21.62 22.29 -2.01
N ARG A 204 21.21 23.55 -1.84
CA ARG A 204 19.82 23.93 -1.52
C ARG A 204 18.84 23.48 -2.61
N SER A 205 19.24 23.56 -3.88
CA SER A 205 18.41 23.13 -5.01
C SER A 205 18.27 21.61 -5.06
N LEU A 206 19.34 20.85 -4.79
CA LEU A 206 19.29 19.39 -4.70
C LEU A 206 18.33 18.95 -3.59
N LEU A 207 18.51 19.47 -2.38
CA LEU A 207 17.66 19.14 -1.22
C LEU A 207 16.18 19.49 -1.50
N GLY A 208 15.90 20.64 -2.12
CA GLY A 208 14.54 21.01 -2.51
C GLY A 208 13.92 20.07 -3.55
N GLN A 209 14.70 19.61 -4.53
CA GLN A 209 14.22 18.61 -5.51
C GLN A 209 13.97 17.25 -4.86
N LEU A 210 14.81 16.81 -3.92
CA LEU A 210 14.59 15.57 -3.17
C LEU A 210 13.32 15.63 -2.30
N VAL A 211 13.02 16.77 -1.68
CA VAL A 211 11.74 16.99 -1.00
C VAL A 211 10.57 16.85 -1.97
N ASN A 212 10.61 17.55 -3.11
CA ASN A 212 9.53 17.49 -4.11
C ASN A 212 9.34 16.06 -4.64
N SER A 213 10.44 15.36 -4.92
CA SER A 213 10.43 13.97 -5.39
C SER A 213 9.81 13.06 -4.34
N THR A 214 10.24 13.15 -3.09
CA THR A 214 9.73 12.33 -1.98
C THR A 214 8.23 12.52 -1.78
N PHE A 215 7.72 13.75 -1.81
CA PHE A 215 6.29 14.01 -1.69
C PHE A 215 5.48 13.51 -2.89
N SER A 216 6.04 13.59 -4.11
CA SER A 216 5.34 13.16 -5.33
C SER A 216 5.25 11.63 -5.39
N THR A 217 6.36 10.95 -5.11
CA THR A 217 6.47 9.48 -5.11
C THR A 217 5.74 8.81 -3.94
N GLN A 218 5.63 9.49 -2.79
CA GLN A 218 4.74 9.05 -1.70
C GLN A 218 3.26 9.00 -2.12
N GLY A 219 2.87 9.77 -3.14
CA GLY A 219 1.53 9.70 -3.74
C GLY A 219 1.29 8.46 -4.61
N GLU A 220 2.34 7.70 -4.96
CA GLU A 220 2.29 6.57 -5.88
C GLU A 220 2.68 5.23 -5.24
N THR A 221 3.17 5.26 -4.00
CA THR A 221 3.50 4.06 -3.20
C THR A 221 2.99 4.21 -1.77
N ALA A 222 2.60 3.11 -1.15
CA ALA A 222 1.89 3.12 0.14
C ALA A 222 2.81 3.40 1.35
N GLY A 223 4.06 2.98 1.26
CA GLY A 223 5.03 2.89 2.34
C GLY A 223 6.19 3.85 2.13
N ALA A 224 7.38 3.41 2.55
CA ALA A 224 8.53 4.31 2.62
C ALA A 224 9.17 4.65 1.27
N GLN A 225 9.71 5.86 1.22
CA GLN A 225 10.60 6.41 0.20
C GLN A 225 12.03 6.39 0.72
N ALA A 226 12.88 5.55 0.16
CA ALA A 226 14.27 5.42 0.58
C ALA A 226 15.22 6.13 -0.39
N TRP A 227 16.20 6.86 0.15
CA TRP A 227 17.30 7.45 -0.61
C TRP A 227 18.63 7.00 -0.02
N SER A 228 19.50 6.46 -0.85
CA SER A 228 20.80 5.90 -0.43
C SER A 228 21.97 6.82 -0.77
N SER A 229 23.07 6.66 -0.03
CA SER A 229 24.31 7.43 -0.18
C SER A 229 24.08 8.94 -0.14
N PHE A 230 23.18 9.37 0.75
CA PHE A 230 22.67 10.74 0.76
C PHE A 230 23.76 11.77 1.07
N ASP A 231 24.61 11.48 2.05
CA ASP A 231 25.77 12.32 2.41
C ASP A 231 26.81 12.36 1.29
N THR A 232 27.15 11.21 0.71
CA THR A 232 28.10 11.11 -0.41
C THR A 232 27.65 11.97 -1.61
N TYR A 233 26.38 11.90 -2.01
CA TYR A 233 25.87 12.68 -3.15
C TYR A 233 25.73 14.17 -2.86
N CYS A 234 25.50 14.57 -1.60
CA CYS A 234 25.38 15.98 -1.22
C CYS A 234 26.73 16.67 -1.03
N ALA A 235 27.77 15.93 -0.62
CA ALA A 235 29.08 16.48 -0.24
C ALA A 235 29.73 17.39 -1.29
N PRO A 236 29.74 17.09 -2.61
CA PRO A 236 30.41 17.93 -3.58
C PRO A 236 29.88 19.36 -3.68
N PHE A 237 28.58 19.56 -3.46
CA PHE A 237 27.97 20.89 -3.50
C PHE A 237 28.48 21.81 -2.39
N ILE A 238 28.93 21.26 -1.26
CA ILE A 238 29.52 22.05 -0.16
C ILE A 238 30.81 22.71 -0.65
N ARG A 239 31.68 21.95 -1.33
CA ARG A 239 32.95 22.44 -1.86
C ARG A 239 32.73 23.38 -3.05
N TYR A 240 31.89 22.99 -4.00
CA TYR A 240 31.67 23.78 -5.22
C TYR A 240 31.03 25.14 -4.95
N ASP A 241 30.11 25.21 -3.98
CA ASP A 241 29.50 26.48 -3.56
C ASP A 241 30.34 27.22 -2.49
N ASN A 242 31.46 26.63 -2.04
CA ASN A 242 32.31 27.13 -0.95
C ASN A 242 31.51 27.50 0.30
N LEU A 243 30.64 26.59 0.75
CA LEU A 243 29.70 26.84 1.84
C LEU A 243 30.42 26.82 3.19
N SER A 244 30.10 27.79 4.04
CA SER A 244 30.45 27.72 5.46
C SER A 244 29.59 26.69 6.19
N TYR A 245 30.07 26.22 7.34
CA TYR A 245 29.33 25.29 8.21
C TYR A 245 27.90 25.77 8.51
N GLU A 246 27.74 27.06 8.85
CA GLU A 246 26.43 27.66 9.14
C GLU A 246 25.48 27.61 7.94
N GLN A 247 26.00 27.80 6.71
CA GLN A 247 25.20 27.70 5.50
C GLN A 247 24.78 26.26 5.21
N VAL A 248 25.67 25.28 5.43
CA VAL A 248 25.33 23.86 5.30
C VAL A 248 24.25 23.48 6.31
N LYS A 249 24.43 23.84 7.59
CA LYS A 249 23.46 23.59 8.65
C LYS A 249 22.10 24.23 8.34
N GLN A 250 22.08 25.45 7.82
CA GLN A 250 20.85 26.12 7.41
C GLN A 250 20.13 25.39 6.26
N CYS A 251 20.87 24.87 5.26
CA CYS A 251 20.30 24.09 4.17
C CYS A 251 19.68 22.77 4.68
N ILE A 252 20.37 22.10 5.59
CA ILE A 252 19.87 20.85 6.19
C ILE A 252 18.67 21.13 7.09
N GLN A 253 18.69 22.20 7.89
CA GLN A 253 17.53 22.62 8.68
C GLN A 253 16.31 22.84 7.77
N GLU A 254 16.47 23.58 6.67
CA GLU A 254 15.39 23.80 5.71
C GLU A 254 14.85 22.48 5.15
N PHE A 255 15.73 21.54 4.78
CA PHE A 255 15.34 20.22 4.29
C PHE A 255 14.54 19.42 5.33
N ILE A 256 15.04 19.31 6.56
CA ILE A 256 14.41 18.55 7.65
C ILE A 256 13.05 19.13 8.01
N PHE A 257 12.92 20.45 8.09
CA PHE A 257 11.61 21.05 8.34
C PHE A 257 10.64 20.81 7.18
N ASN A 258 11.08 20.98 5.93
CA ASN A 258 10.19 20.81 4.78
C ASN A 258 9.68 19.37 4.61
N ILE A 259 10.50 18.36 4.91
CA ILE A 259 10.07 16.96 4.84
C ILE A 259 9.17 16.55 6.02
N ASN A 260 9.23 17.27 7.16
CA ASN A 260 8.37 17.04 8.32
C ASN A 260 7.15 17.96 8.41
N VAL A 261 6.90 18.82 7.41
CA VAL A 261 5.71 19.69 7.37
C VAL A 261 4.63 19.03 6.49
N PRO A 262 3.56 18.48 7.10
CA PRO A 262 2.57 17.67 6.39
C PRO A 262 1.59 18.57 5.60
N THR A 263 1.99 19.02 4.42
CA THR A 263 1.18 19.96 3.61
C THR A 263 0.70 19.40 2.28
N ARG A 264 1.35 18.38 1.72
CA ARG A 264 1.15 17.99 0.31
C ARG A 264 0.46 16.64 0.11
N VAL A 265 0.58 15.71 1.07
CA VAL A 265 0.03 14.35 0.96
C VAL A 265 -0.80 14.04 2.20
N GLY A 266 -2.12 14.19 2.12
CA GLY A 266 -3.04 13.67 3.14
C GLY A 266 -2.83 14.20 4.57
N PHE A 267 -2.08 15.30 4.76
CA PHE A 267 -1.62 15.79 6.05
C PHE A 267 -0.78 14.78 6.85
N GLN A 268 0.00 13.96 6.13
CA GLN A 268 1.06 13.13 6.70
C GLN A 268 2.42 13.54 6.18
N CYS A 269 3.44 13.38 7.02
CA CYS A 269 4.82 13.45 6.58
C CYS A 269 5.11 12.19 5.74
N PRO A 270 5.84 12.31 4.61
CA PRO A 270 6.23 11.16 3.83
C PRO A 270 7.10 10.25 4.68
N PHE A 271 6.78 8.96 4.64
CA PHE A 271 7.59 7.97 5.33
C PHE A 271 8.92 7.89 4.58
N SER A 272 9.94 8.55 5.08
CA SER A 272 11.22 8.70 4.37
C SER A 272 12.36 8.09 5.14
N ASN A 273 13.31 7.49 4.42
CA ASN A 273 14.53 6.93 4.97
C ASN A 273 15.74 7.48 4.19
N LEU A 274 16.76 7.90 4.92
CA LEU A 274 18.05 8.30 4.35
C LEU A 274 19.14 7.34 4.84
N THR A 275 19.87 6.74 3.91
CA THR A 275 21.08 5.97 4.25
C THR A 275 22.30 6.88 4.15
N PHE A 276 23.10 6.86 5.21
CA PHE A 276 24.35 7.59 5.34
C PHE A 276 25.52 6.62 5.25
N ASP A 277 26.47 6.93 4.38
CA ASP A 277 27.65 6.10 4.19
C ASP A 277 28.71 6.36 5.27
N ILE A 278 28.75 7.59 5.83
CA ILE A 278 29.74 8.10 6.81
C ILE A 278 31.15 8.23 6.21
N LYS A 279 31.61 7.19 5.53
CA LYS A 279 32.84 7.12 4.76
C LYS A 279 32.48 6.90 3.30
N VAL A 280 33.17 7.55 2.37
CA VAL A 280 32.90 7.37 0.93
C VAL A 280 32.94 5.86 0.60
N PRO A 281 31.84 5.28 0.07
CA PRO A 281 31.79 3.85 -0.21
C PRO A 281 32.64 3.51 -1.42
N GLU A 282 33.21 2.29 -1.44
CA GLU A 282 34.13 1.88 -2.51
C GLU A 282 33.45 1.88 -3.89
N THR A 283 32.13 1.68 -3.95
CA THR A 283 31.33 1.74 -5.19
C THR A 283 31.21 3.13 -5.79
N LEU A 284 31.39 4.20 -5.01
CA LEU A 284 31.30 5.58 -5.49
C LEU A 284 32.64 6.30 -5.51
N LYS A 285 33.62 5.81 -4.76
CA LYS A 285 34.93 6.45 -4.56
C LYS A 285 35.62 6.87 -5.86
N ASP A 286 35.61 6.02 -6.90
CA ASP A 286 36.24 6.31 -8.19
C ASP A 286 35.27 6.88 -9.24
N GLU A 287 33.98 6.96 -8.92
CA GLU A 287 32.96 7.51 -9.81
C GLU A 287 33.10 9.03 -9.93
N PRO A 288 32.92 9.59 -11.14
CA PRO A 288 32.92 11.03 -11.33
C PRO A 288 31.73 11.68 -10.63
N VAL A 289 31.97 12.84 -10.01
CA VAL A 289 30.92 13.64 -9.39
C VAL A 289 29.92 14.11 -10.45
N ILE A 290 28.63 14.06 -10.11
CA ILE A 290 27.56 14.59 -10.95
C ILE A 290 27.12 15.95 -10.41
N SER A 291 27.17 16.98 -11.26
CA SER A 291 26.64 18.31 -10.93
C SER A 291 26.05 18.98 -12.16
N GLY A 292 24.87 19.59 -12.01
CA GLY A 292 24.21 20.31 -13.10
C GLY A 292 23.90 19.45 -14.33
N GLY A 293 23.69 18.15 -14.16
CA GLY A 293 23.37 17.21 -15.25
C GLY A 293 24.60 16.66 -15.98
N GLN A 294 25.81 16.87 -15.45
CA GLN A 294 27.06 16.47 -16.11
C GLN A 294 28.02 15.81 -15.12
N PHE A 295 28.81 14.87 -15.65
CA PHE A 295 29.97 14.33 -14.95
C PHE A 295 31.09 15.38 -14.92
N THR A 296 31.65 15.61 -13.74
CA THR A 296 32.82 16.48 -13.56
C THR A 296 34.11 15.64 -13.62
N ASN A 297 35.26 16.31 -13.51
CA ASN A 297 36.56 15.65 -13.45
C ASN A 297 36.94 15.20 -12.03
N ASP A 298 36.18 15.62 -11.02
CA ASP A 298 36.43 15.24 -9.62
C ASP A 298 35.76 13.90 -9.31
N LYS A 299 36.27 13.18 -8.31
CA LYS A 299 35.72 11.89 -7.88
C LYS A 299 35.08 12.00 -6.51
N TYR A 300 34.03 11.22 -6.22
CA TYR A 300 33.40 11.26 -4.88
C TYR A 300 34.38 10.90 -3.75
N GLY A 301 35.41 10.08 -4.02
CA GLY A 301 36.48 9.75 -3.08
C GLY A 301 37.21 10.96 -2.49
N ASP A 302 37.19 12.10 -3.18
CA ASP A 302 37.91 13.31 -2.79
C ASP A 302 37.11 14.19 -1.81
N PHE A 303 35.88 13.81 -1.41
CA PHE A 303 34.94 14.67 -0.66
C PHE A 303 34.62 14.20 0.77
N GLN A 304 35.51 13.43 1.39
CA GLN A 304 35.31 12.92 2.76
C GLN A 304 35.15 14.05 3.80
N GLU A 305 35.89 15.15 3.67
CA GLU A 305 35.79 16.28 4.60
C GLU A 305 34.41 16.96 4.52
N GLU A 306 33.86 17.12 3.33
CA GLU A 306 32.52 17.67 3.12
C GLU A 306 31.43 16.71 3.63
N MET A 307 31.61 15.40 3.48
CA MET A 307 30.73 14.41 4.13
C MET A 307 30.74 14.57 5.65
N ASN A 308 31.91 14.75 6.26
CA ASN A 308 32.04 14.96 7.71
C ASN A 308 31.30 16.23 8.16
N ILE A 309 31.44 17.33 7.41
CA ILE A 309 30.73 18.60 7.64
C ILE A 309 29.21 18.38 7.53
N PHE A 310 28.76 17.70 6.48
CA PHE A 310 27.34 17.41 6.25
C PHE A 310 26.75 16.56 7.38
N ASN A 311 27.41 15.47 7.74
CA ASN A 311 26.97 14.52 8.76
C ASN A 311 26.88 15.17 10.15
N LYS A 312 27.87 15.99 10.51
CA LYS A 312 27.83 16.78 11.75
C LYS A 312 26.64 17.75 11.76
N ALA A 313 26.45 18.52 10.68
CA ALA A 313 25.37 19.49 10.58
C ALA A 313 23.99 18.82 10.63
N PHE A 314 23.80 17.69 9.95
CA PHE A 314 22.59 16.87 10.04
C PHE A 314 22.33 16.42 11.48
N CYS A 315 23.36 15.92 12.15
CA CYS A 315 23.22 15.45 13.51
C CYS A 315 22.82 16.55 14.49
N GLU A 316 23.41 17.74 14.38
CA GLU A 316 23.05 18.89 15.21
C GLU A 316 21.59 19.32 15.00
N VAL A 317 21.12 19.41 13.75
CA VAL A 317 19.72 19.75 13.46
C VAL A 317 18.76 18.73 14.07
N MET A 318 19.07 17.42 13.95
CA MET A 318 18.26 16.36 14.54
C MET A 318 18.29 16.38 16.08
N LEU A 319 19.41 16.78 16.70
CA LEU A 319 19.54 16.94 18.16
C LEU A 319 18.76 18.14 18.71
N GLU A 320 18.75 19.25 17.97
CA GLU A 320 18.03 20.48 18.33
C GLU A 320 16.51 20.24 18.38
N GLY A 321 16.00 19.50 17.40
CA GLY A 321 14.58 19.20 17.28
C GLY A 321 13.75 20.39 16.79
N ASP A 322 12.43 20.29 16.90
CA ASP A 322 11.53 21.38 16.51
C ASP A 322 11.55 22.55 17.52
N SER A 323 10.67 23.56 17.32
CA SER A 323 10.59 24.72 18.22
C SER A 323 10.22 24.39 19.67
N LYS A 324 9.80 23.16 19.95
CA LYS A 324 9.52 22.63 21.29
C LYS A 324 10.56 21.60 21.74
N GLY A 325 11.65 21.41 20.99
CA GLY A 325 12.69 20.42 21.23
C GLY A 325 12.27 18.98 20.96
N ARG A 326 11.17 18.76 20.24
CA ARG A 326 10.68 17.42 19.88
C ARG A 326 11.52 16.86 18.74
N VAL A 327 11.73 15.54 18.77
CA VAL A 327 12.44 14.82 17.71
C VAL A 327 11.68 14.92 16.38
N PHE A 328 12.42 15.03 15.28
CA PHE A 328 11.86 14.83 13.95
C PHE A 328 11.68 13.33 13.68
N THR A 329 10.46 12.92 13.34
CA THR A 329 10.16 11.51 13.03
C THR A 329 10.80 11.08 11.71
N PHE A 330 10.91 12.01 10.75
CA PHE A 330 11.45 11.77 9.42
C PHE A 330 12.57 12.74 9.06
N PRO A 331 13.37 12.46 8.03
CA PRO A 331 13.55 11.11 7.51
C PRO A 331 14.24 10.25 8.57
N ILE A 332 13.97 8.95 8.57
CA ILE A 332 14.66 8.00 9.44
C ILE A 332 16.09 7.85 8.91
N PRO A 333 17.12 8.21 9.70
CA PRO A 333 18.49 7.97 9.29
C PRO A 333 18.85 6.49 9.50
N THR A 334 19.58 5.91 8.55
CA THR A 334 20.11 4.54 8.62
C THR A 334 21.61 4.55 8.37
N ILE A 335 22.35 3.85 9.24
CA ILE A 335 23.81 3.70 9.13
C ILE A 335 24.15 2.22 8.94
N ASN A 336 25.01 1.93 7.98
CA ASN A 336 25.53 0.59 7.75
C ASN A 336 26.74 0.32 8.65
N ILE A 337 26.70 -0.77 9.43
CA ILE A 337 27.82 -1.20 10.28
C ILE A 337 28.55 -2.35 9.58
N THR A 338 29.78 -2.11 9.19
CA THR A 338 30.71 -3.08 8.59
C THR A 338 31.77 -3.54 9.59
N LYS A 339 32.64 -4.48 9.16
CA LYS A 339 33.77 -4.96 9.98
C LYS A 339 34.84 -3.88 10.20
N ASP A 340 34.97 -2.95 9.26
CA ASP A 340 35.91 -1.83 9.29
C ASP A 340 35.25 -0.51 9.73
N PHE A 341 34.05 -0.57 10.32
CA PHE A 341 33.31 0.59 10.78
C PHE A 341 34.10 1.36 11.85
N ASP A 342 34.35 2.65 11.60
CA ASP A 342 35.14 3.51 12.47
C ASP A 342 34.31 4.07 13.62
N TRP A 343 34.27 3.32 14.71
CA TRP A 343 33.54 3.64 15.94
C TRP A 343 34.01 4.92 16.63
N ASP A 344 35.27 5.30 16.42
CA ASP A 344 35.89 6.45 17.09
C ASP A 344 35.81 7.73 16.24
N SER A 345 35.21 7.65 15.04
CA SER A 345 35.08 8.83 14.18
C SER A 345 34.13 9.88 14.80
N PRO A 346 34.44 11.19 14.66
CA PRO A 346 33.58 12.27 15.16
C PRO A 346 32.16 12.26 14.56
N ALA A 347 32.01 11.77 13.32
CA ALA A 347 30.73 11.60 12.67
C ALA A 347 29.89 10.52 13.39
N VAL A 348 30.47 9.36 13.68
CA VAL A 348 29.80 8.29 14.43
C VAL A 348 29.45 8.74 15.84
N GLU A 349 30.35 9.44 16.53
CA GLU A 349 30.06 10.01 17.86
C GLU A 349 28.82 10.93 17.81
N SER A 350 28.67 11.72 16.74
CA SER A 350 27.53 12.62 16.57
C SER A 350 26.22 11.87 16.38
N PHE A 351 26.21 10.80 15.59
CA PHE A 351 25.04 9.92 15.45
C PHE A 351 24.72 9.15 16.74
N MET A 352 25.73 8.74 17.51
CA MET A 352 25.53 8.10 18.81
C MET A 352 24.89 9.05 19.83
N LYS A 353 25.21 10.36 19.79
CA LYS A 353 24.53 11.37 20.63
C LYS A 353 23.03 11.43 20.35
N ILE A 354 22.62 11.37 19.08
CA ILE A 354 21.20 11.31 18.70
C ILE A 354 20.59 9.99 19.18
N THR A 355 21.32 8.88 19.04
CA THR A 355 20.86 7.55 19.48
C THR A 355 20.55 7.55 20.98
N CYS A 356 21.46 8.09 21.79
CA CYS A 356 21.28 8.19 23.23
C CYS A 356 20.08 9.07 23.62
N LYS A 357 19.81 10.14 22.86
CA LYS A 357 18.73 11.09 23.19
C LYS A 357 17.36 10.61 22.70
N TYR A 358 17.29 10.03 21.51
CA TYR A 358 16.05 9.81 20.77
C TYR A 358 15.85 8.38 20.22
N GLY A 359 16.84 7.50 20.32
CA GLY A 359 16.73 6.13 19.82
C GLY A 359 16.82 5.97 18.29
N ILE A 360 17.34 6.98 17.59
CA ILE A 360 17.64 6.97 16.14
C ILE A 360 19.12 7.36 15.94
N PRO A 361 19.81 6.94 14.86
CA PRO A 361 19.34 6.22 13.67
C PRO A 361 19.04 4.72 13.85
N TYR A 362 18.58 4.10 12.77
CA TYR A 362 18.64 2.65 12.60
C TYR A 362 20.05 2.21 12.20
N PHE A 363 20.46 1.03 12.69
CA PHE A 363 21.74 0.45 12.38
C PHE A 363 21.57 -0.84 11.58
N ALA A 364 22.04 -0.84 10.35
CA ALA A 364 22.06 -2.02 9.50
C ALA A 364 23.36 -2.79 9.73
N ASN A 365 23.30 -3.86 10.53
CA ASN A 365 24.47 -4.69 10.84
C ASN A 365 24.84 -5.63 9.67
N TYR A 366 26.08 -5.53 9.18
CA TYR A 366 26.70 -6.39 8.16
C TYR A 366 27.91 -7.19 8.68
N ILE A 367 28.27 -7.10 9.96
CA ILE A 367 29.45 -7.76 10.53
C ILE A 367 29.40 -9.30 10.35
N ASN A 368 28.21 -9.88 10.56
CA ASN A 368 27.94 -11.32 10.46
C ASN A 368 27.11 -11.69 9.22
N SER A 369 27.07 -10.81 8.23
CA SER A 369 26.33 -11.00 6.99
C SER A 369 27.28 -11.46 5.90
N ASP A 370 26.82 -12.36 5.04
CA ASP A 370 27.52 -12.70 3.78
C ASP A 370 27.36 -11.59 2.72
N LEU A 371 26.41 -10.66 2.93
CA LEU A 371 26.20 -9.46 2.11
C LEU A 371 27.06 -8.30 2.63
N SER A 372 27.63 -7.51 1.72
CA SER A 372 28.20 -6.19 2.05
C SER A 372 27.14 -5.08 1.93
N PRO A 373 27.38 -3.86 2.47
CA PRO A 373 26.50 -2.72 2.24
C PRO A 373 26.27 -2.41 0.76
N GLU A 374 27.25 -2.70 -0.09
CA GLU A 374 27.18 -2.54 -1.55
C GLU A 374 26.28 -3.58 -2.22
N ASP A 375 26.07 -4.73 -1.57
CA ASP A 375 25.22 -5.84 -2.05
C ASP A 375 23.77 -5.75 -1.55
N ALA A 376 23.46 -4.77 -0.69
CA ALA A 376 22.14 -4.61 -0.10
C ALA A 376 21.77 -3.14 0.10
N VAL A 377 20.80 -2.67 -0.69
CA VAL A 377 20.10 -1.42 -0.38
C VAL A 377 19.06 -1.69 0.72
N SER A 378 19.14 -0.91 1.80
CA SER A 378 18.14 -0.95 2.87
C SER A 378 16.89 -0.21 2.42
N MET A 379 15.81 -0.95 2.18
CA MET A 379 14.56 -0.44 1.66
C MET A 379 13.57 -0.34 2.80
N CYS A 380 13.13 0.88 3.16
CA CYS A 380 12.21 1.08 4.28
C CYS A 380 12.76 0.50 5.61
N CYS A 381 11.94 0.48 6.66
CA CYS A 381 12.35 0.14 8.02
C CYS A 381 13.03 -1.22 8.21
N ARG A 382 12.78 -2.22 7.34
CA ARG A 382 13.21 -3.61 7.57
C ARG A 382 13.40 -4.48 6.31
N LEU A 383 13.15 -3.99 5.09
CA LEU A 383 13.25 -4.81 3.88
C LEU A 383 14.67 -4.72 3.31
N ARG A 384 15.31 -5.88 3.15
CA ARG A 384 16.64 -6.00 2.51
C ARG A 384 16.50 -6.85 1.27
N LEU A 385 17.05 -6.37 0.16
CA LEU A 385 17.13 -7.12 -1.08
C LEU A 385 18.57 -7.55 -1.30
N ASP A 386 18.77 -8.83 -1.61
CA ASP A 386 20.05 -9.37 -2.06
C ASP A 386 20.23 -9.02 -3.55
N ILE A 387 21.14 -8.07 -3.82
CA ILE A 387 21.41 -7.57 -5.18
C ILE A 387 22.07 -8.66 -6.05
N GLY A 388 22.76 -9.63 -5.47
CA GLY A 388 23.37 -10.75 -6.19
C GLY A 388 22.35 -11.60 -6.96
N GLN A 389 21.13 -11.69 -6.44
CA GLN A 389 20.01 -12.37 -7.12
C GLN A 389 19.29 -11.47 -8.13
N LEU A 390 19.29 -10.15 -7.92
CA LEU A 390 18.68 -9.17 -8.81
C LEU A 390 19.50 -8.92 -10.08
N ARG A 391 20.84 -8.98 -10.02
CA ARG A 391 21.75 -8.85 -11.19
C ARG A 391 21.40 -9.80 -12.35
N LYS A 392 20.70 -10.92 -12.09
CA LYS A 392 20.26 -11.87 -13.12
C LYS A 392 19.05 -11.40 -13.95
N ARG A 393 18.38 -10.31 -13.57
CA ARG A 393 17.30 -9.68 -14.35
C ARG A 393 17.76 -8.28 -14.75
N GLY A 394 18.25 -8.15 -15.98
CA GLY A 394 18.95 -6.97 -16.50
C GLY A 394 18.29 -5.63 -16.19
N GLY A 395 19.12 -4.67 -15.77
CA GLY A 395 18.77 -3.25 -15.66
C GLY A 395 19.38 -2.47 -16.82
N GLY A 396 18.77 -1.33 -17.16
CA GLY A 396 19.19 -0.43 -18.24
C GLY A 396 20.58 0.20 -18.03
N LEU A 397 20.83 1.33 -18.70
CA LEU A 397 22.15 1.98 -18.85
C LEU A 397 22.95 2.20 -17.54
N PHE A 398 22.30 2.15 -16.37
CA PHE A 398 22.88 2.46 -15.06
C PHE A 398 22.82 1.32 -14.02
N GLY A 399 22.33 0.13 -14.40
CA GLY A 399 22.10 -0.96 -13.44
C GLY A 399 20.89 -0.71 -12.53
N SER A 400 20.18 -1.77 -12.15
CA SER A 400 18.88 -1.73 -11.47
C SER A 400 18.94 -1.49 -9.95
N ASN A 401 20.09 -1.09 -9.39
CA ASN A 401 20.37 -1.29 -7.96
C ASN A 401 19.65 -0.30 -7.01
N PRO A 402 19.59 1.03 -7.27
CA PRO A 402 18.87 1.94 -6.38
C PRO A 402 17.34 1.97 -6.61
N LEU A 403 16.86 1.54 -7.78
CA LEU A 403 15.44 1.52 -8.15
C LEU A 403 14.77 0.18 -7.81
N THR A 404 14.85 -0.22 -6.54
CA THR A 404 14.23 -1.45 -6.05
C THR A 404 13.12 -1.15 -5.04
N GLY A 405 12.34 -2.16 -4.66
CA GLY A 405 11.19 -1.95 -3.80
C GLY A 405 10.43 -3.23 -3.52
N SER A 406 9.29 -3.10 -2.84
CA SER A 406 8.37 -4.21 -2.60
C SER A 406 7.02 -3.91 -3.23
N ILE A 407 6.47 -4.89 -3.93
CA ILE A 407 5.14 -4.78 -4.54
C ILE A 407 4.01 -4.87 -3.49
N GLY A 408 4.28 -5.51 -2.36
CA GLY A 408 3.28 -5.80 -1.34
C GLY A 408 3.83 -6.71 -0.23
N VAL A 409 3.17 -6.69 0.92
CA VAL A 409 3.48 -7.57 2.05
C VAL A 409 2.26 -8.45 2.34
N PHE A 410 2.52 -9.74 2.51
CA PHE A 410 1.53 -10.74 2.91
C PHE A 410 2.02 -11.42 4.18
N THR A 411 1.29 -11.28 5.28
CA THR A 411 1.65 -11.88 6.56
C THR A 411 0.75 -13.08 6.86
N ILE A 412 1.38 -14.22 7.13
CA ILE A 412 0.71 -15.46 7.51
C ILE A 412 0.43 -15.43 9.02
N ASN A 413 -0.80 -15.75 9.44
CA ASN A 413 -1.16 -15.81 10.85
C ASN A 413 -0.72 -17.15 11.46
N LEU A 414 0.56 -17.25 11.84
CA LEU A 414 1.11 -18.47 12.44
C LEU A 414 0.40 -18.90 13.73
N PRO A 415 0.02 -18.00 14.67
CA PRO A 415 -0.77 -18.40 15.85
C PRO A 415 -2.07 -19.12 15.50
N ARG A 416 -2.79 -18.64 14.47
CA ARG A 416 -4.02 -19.27 14.01
C ARG A 416 -3.79 -20.65 13.42
N ILE A 417 -2.73 -20.81 12.61
CA ILE A 417 -2.36 -22.13 12.07
C ILE A 417 -2.02 -23.09 13.21
N GLY A 418 -1.29 -22.62 14.22
CA GLY A 418 -1.00 -23.38 15.44
C GLY A 418 -2.26 -23.81 16.18
N TYR A 419 -3.25 -22.92 16.32
CA TYR A 419 -4.53 -23.22 16.95
C TYR A 419 -5.36 -24.26 16.18
N LEU A 420 -5.33 -24.24 14.85
CA LEU A 420 -6.12 -25.13 14.00
C LEU A 420 -5.48 -26.51 13.77
N SER A 421 -4.23 -26.71 14.19
CA SER A 421 -3.45 -27.91 13.88
C SER A 421 -3.23 -28.75 15.13
N ASN A 422 -3.54 -30.04 15.07
CA ASN A 422 -3.29 -31.00 16.16
C ASN A 422 -1.96 -31.72 15.99
N THR A 423 -1.38 -31.69 14.79
CA THR A 423 -0.11 -32.33 14.45
C THR A 423 0.82 -31.39 13.70
N LYS A 424 2.12 -31.73 13.65
CA LYS A 424 3.13 -30.97 12.91
C LYS A 424 2.88 -31.03 11.40
N GLU A 425 2.35 -32.14 10.93
CA GLU A 425 2.02 -32.42 9.53
C GLU A 425 0.85 -31.55 9.08
N GLU A 426 -0.21 -31.46 9.89
CA GLU A 426 -1.32 -30.53 9.67
C GLU A 426 -0.85 -29.07 9.66
N PHE A 427 -0.01 -28.67 10.63
CA PHE A 427 0.56 -27.33 10.68
C PHE A 427 1.32 -26.98 9.40
N LYS A 428 2.19 -27.87 8.94
CA LYS A 428 2.96 -27.68 7.70
C LYS A 428 2.06 -27.59 6.47
N LYS A 429 1.00 -28.41 6.42
CA LYS A 429 0.03 -28.38 5.33
C LYS A 429 -0.71 -27.05 5.29
N HIS A 430 -1.29 -26.62 6.40
CA HIS A 430 -1.98 -25.32 6.49
C HIS A 430 -1.05 -24.14 6.17
N LEU A 431 0.19 -24.18 6.67
CA LEU A 431 1.19 -23.17 6.32
C LEU A 431 1.48 -23.13 4.82
N TYR A 432 1.64 -24.29 4.19
CA TYR A 432 1.85 -24.39 2.75
C TYR A 432 0.65 -23.86 1.96
N ASP A 433 -0.57 -24.21 2.37
CA ASP A 433 -1.80 -23.76 1.71
C ASP A 433 -1.93 -22.23 1.77
N VAL A 434 -1.74 -21.63 2.96
CA VAL A 434 -1.80 -20.16 3.12
C VAL A 434 -0.63 -19.47 2.40
N ALA A 435 0.56 -20.07 2.35
CA ALA A 435 1.67 -19.56 1.56
C ALA A 435 1.38 -19.56 0.05
N CYS A 436 0.69 -20.59 -0.47
CA CYS A 436 0.24 -20.63 -1.87
C CYS A 436 -0.77 -19.53 -2.19
N ILE A 437 -1.67 -19.23 -1.25
CA ILE A 437 -2.60 -18.09 -1.36
C ILE A 437 -1.81 -16.78 -1.38
N GLY A 438 -0.82 -16.62 -0.50
CA GLY A 438 0.05 -15.45 -0.46
C GLY A 438 0.82 -15.22 -1.77
N ARG A 439 1.38 -16.29 -2.36
CA ARG A 439 2.01 -16.22 -3.70
C ARG A 439 1.02 -15.71 -4.74
N THR A 440 -0.17 -16.30 -4.78
CA THR A 440 -1.22 -15.92 -5.74
C THR A 440 -1.61 -14.45 -5.58
N SER A 441 -1.79 -13.98 -4.35
CA SER A 441 -2.09 -12.57 -4.04
C SER A 441 -1.00 -11.64 -4.58
N LEU A 442 0.27 -11.91 -4.26
CA LEU A 442 1.39 -11.06 -4.65
C LEU A 442 1.63 -11.06 -6.17
N GLU A 443 1.47 -12.20 -6.84
CA GLU A 443 1.58 -12.29 -8.31
C GLU A 443 0.48 -11.51 -9.02
N ILE A 444 -0.76 -11.56 -8.51
CA ILE A 444 -1.87 -10.77 -9.05
C ILE A 444 -1.61 -9.29 -8.84
N LYS A 445 -1.24 -8.87 -7.62
CA LYS A 445 -0.93 -7.48 -7.31
C LYS A 445 0.17 -6.94 -8.23
N ARG A 446 1.24 -7.71 -8.44
CA ARG A 446 2.32 -7.36 -9.37
C ARG A 446 1.82 -7.13 -10.78
N LYS A 447 1.10 -8.10 -11.36
CA LYS A 447 0.58 -7.98 -12.74
C LYS A 447 -0.32 -6.76 -12.91
N VAL A 448 -1.20 -6.50 -11.94
CA VAL A 448 -2.11 -5.35 -11.98
C VAL A 448 -1.34 -4.04 -11.93
N ILE A 449 -0.38 -3.90 -11.01
CA ILE A 449 0.43 -2.69 -10.90
C ILE A 449 1.27 -2.47 -12.16
N GLU A 450 1.96 -3.50 -12.66
CA GLU A 450 2.74 -3.42 -13.91
C GLU A 450 1.88 -2.95 -15.09
N GLN A 451 0.68 -3.52 -15.26
CA GLN A 451 -0.26 -3.09 -16.32
C GLN A 451 -0.74 -1.65 -16.17
N GLN A 452 -0.87 -1.15 -14.94
CA GLN A 452 -1.32 0.23 -14.70
C GLN A 452 -0.17 1.21 -14.82
N SER A 453 1.05 0.80 -14.47
CA SER A 453 2.30 1.50 -14.79
C SER A 453 2.44 1.72 -16.29
N GLU A 454 2.26 0.68 -17.10
CA GLU A 454 2.29 0.77 -18.57
C GLU A 454 1.22 1.72 -19.15
N LYS A 455 0.11 1.90 -18.42
CA LYS A 455 -0.98 2.83 -18.78
C LYS A 455 -0.79 4.24 -18.23
N GLY A 456 0.33 4.52 -17.55
CA GLY A 456 0.68 5.83 -17.02
C GLY A 456 -0.06 6.22 -15.74
N LEU A 457 -0.53 5.26 -14.93
CA LEU A 457 -1.19 5.56 -13.66
C LEU A 457 -0.21 6.09 -12.58
N TYR A 458 1.08 5.77 -12.71
CA TYR A 458 2.14 6.14 -11.76
C TYR A 458 3.22 7.01 -12.44
N PRO A 459 2.87 8.21 -12.90
CA PRO A 459 3.72 9.01 -13.78
C PRO A 459 5.03 9.50 -13.16
N TYR A 460 5.20 9.51 -11.84
CA TYR A 460 6.46 9.86 -11.18
C TYR A 460 7.34 8.65 -10.84
N SER A 461 6.82 7.43 -11.02
CA SER A 461 7.50 6.16 -10.71
C SER A 461 7.84 5.33 -11.94
N THR A 462 7.49 5.80 -13.15
CA THR A 462 7.60 5.03 -14.41
C THR A 462 8.39 5.73 -15.50
#